data_AF-A0A529X321-F1
#
_entry.id   AF-A0A529X321-F1
#
_cell.length_a   1.000
_cell.length_b   1.000
_cell.length_c   1.000
_cell.angle_alpha   90.00
_cell.angle_beta   90.00
_cell.angle_gamma   90.00
#
_symmetry.space_group_name_H-M   'P 1'
#
loop_
_entity.id
_entity.type
_entity.pdbx_description
1 polymer ?
#
loop_
_entity_poly.entity_id
_entity_poly.type
_entity_poly.pdbx_seq_one_letter_code
_entity_poly.pdbx_strand_id
1 'polypeptide(L)'
;LRTAGASALQQMTGILNTSVNGEYLFAGTNTDVKPIDDFNAAGSPAKAAFDAAFTSYFGFAQTDPAAANITAAQMDNFITTQVEPQFLGSGWQANWSSATDEQITSRISLNETTQTSVSANDQGIRKLAMAAAMVSSLMTGSISEAAQNAVVSRAQTLVGEAIGGITQIRAETGIAQQRVSDASDRMKTQVHLFEKHILDLEGVDPTEAATRVADLTQHIETSFALTARLQQLSLLNYLT
;
A
#
# COMPACT_ATOMS: atom_id res chain seq x y z
N LEU A 1 -19.50 8.96 23.74
CA LEU A 1 -18.11 8.44 23.70
C LEU A 1 -18.05 6.99 23.24
N ARG A 2 -18.75 6.04 23.91
CA ARG A 2 -18.82 4.64 23.47
C ARG A 2 -19.06 4.44 21.97
N THR A 3 -20.10 5.05 21.43
CA THR A 3 -20.43 4.97 19.99
C THR A 3 -19.31 5.52 19.12
N ALA A 4 -18.63 6.59 19.55
CA ALA A 4 -17.50 7.16 18.81
C ALA A 4 -16.31 6.17 18.75
N GLY A 5 -16.00 5.48 19.85
CA GLY A 5 -14.98 4.41 19.85
C GLY A 5 -15.34 3.26 18.92
N ALA A 6 -16.61 2.83 18.94
CA ALA A 6 -17.08 1.76 18.05
C ALA A 6 -17.03 2.17 16.57
N SER A 7 -17.46 3.38 16.24
CA SER A 7 -17.37 3.93 14.89
C SER A 7 -15.92 4.11 14.43
N ALA A 8 -15.01 4.53 15.31
CA ALA A 8 -13.59 4.66 14.99
C ALA A 8 -12.97 3.29 14.65
N LEU A 9 -13.28 2.25 15.44
CA LEU A 9 -12.85 0.88 15.15
C LEU A 9 -13.40 0.39 13.80
N GLN A 10 -14.69 0.59 13.54
CA GLN A 10 -15.31 0.15 12.29
C GLN A 10 -14.67 0.84 11.07
N GLN A 11 -14.43 2.15 11.15
CA GLN A 11 -13.77 2.91 10.08
C GLN A 11 -12.33 2.44 9.87
N MET A 12 -11.58 2.27 10.96
CA MET A 12 -10.22 1.77 10.92
C MET A 12 -10.16 0.37 10.29
N THR A 13 -10.96 -0.58 10.75
CA THR A 13 -11.03 -1.94 10.16
C THR A 13 -11.41 -1.88 8.68
N GLY A 14 -12.34 -1.01 8.28
CA GLY A 14 -12.70 -0.82 6.87
C GLY A 14 -11.52 -0.32 6.03
N ILE A 15 -10.77 0.67 6.51
CA ILE A 15 -9.60 1.22 5.81
C ILE A 15 -8.48 0.17 5.73
N LEU A 16 -8.15 -0.50 6.83
CA LEU A 16 -7.05 -1.47 6.88
C LEU A 16 -7.34 -2.73 6.05
N ASN A 17 -8.61 -3.03 5.80
CA ASN A 17 -9.02 -4.11 4.91
C ASN A 17 -9.30 -3.64 3.48
N THR A 18 -8.77 -2.48 3.07
CA THR A 18 -8.86 -2.04 1.66
C THR A 18 -8.09 -3.02 0.76
N SER A 19 -8.77 -3.53 -0.27
CA SER A 19 -8.20 -4.42 -1.28
C SER A 19 -8.20 -3.78 -2.67
N VAL A 20 -7.13 -3.99 -3.43
CA VAL A 20 -7.03 -3.59 -4.85
C VAL A 20 -6.65 -4.84 -5.65
N ASN A 21 -7.41 -5.16 -6.70
CA ASN A 21 -7.20 -6.35 -7.54
C ASN A 21 -7.16 -7.69 -6.77
N GLY A 22 -7.86 -7.78 -5.63
CA GLY A 22 -7.87 -8.99 -4.80
C GLY A 22 -6.75 -9.07 -3.76
N GLU A 23 -5.84 -8.09 -3.72
CA GLU A 23 -4.75 -8.00 -2.74
C GLU A 23 -5.02 -6.89 -1.71
N TYR A 24 -4.76 -7.17 -0.43
CA TYR A 24 -4.96 -6.22 0.65
C TYR A 24 -3.77 -5.28 0.84
N LEU A 25 -4.03 -3.97 0.85
CA LEU A 25 -2.98 -2.93 0.84
C LEU A 25 -2.18 -2.86 2.15
N PHE A 26 -2.78 -3.24 3.27
CA PHE A 26 -2.19 -3.14 4.60
C PHE A 26 -1.78 -4.51 5.18
N ALA A 27 -1.71 -5.55 4.35
CA ALA A 27 -1.40 -6.91 4.81
C ALA A 27 0.09 -7.19 5.01
N GLY A 28 0.96 -6.21 4.68
CA GLY A 28 2.38 -6.49 4.50
C GLY A 28 2.58 -7.46 3.33
N THR A 29 3.26 -8.57 3.58
CA THR A 29 3.52 -9.62 2.59
C THR A 29 2.40 -10.67 2.46
N ASN A 30 1.43 -10.69 3.37
CA ASN A 30 0.32 -11.66 3.38
C ASN A 30 -0.92 -11.15 2.60
N THR A 31 -0.72 -10.74 1.35
CA THR A 31 -1.67 -9.91 0.59
C THR A 31 -2.99 -10.59 0.24
N ASP A 32 -3.07 -11.92 0.29
CA ASP A 32 -4.27 -12.71 -0.02
C ASP A 32 -5.17 -12.95 1.20
N VAL A 33 -4.77 -12.49 2.39
CA VAL A 33 -5.52 -12.64 3.63
C VAL A 33 -5.99 -11.29 4.16
N LYS A 34 -7.25 -11.21 4.59
CA LYS A 34 -7.83 -10.02 5.23
C LYS A 34 -6.97 -9.60 6.44
N PRO A 35 -6.39 -8.39 6.45
CA PRO A 35 -5.40 -7.98 7.45
C PRO A 35 -5.92 -7.93 8.88
N ILE A 36 -7.11 -7.35 9.09
CA ILE A 36 -7.60 -7.01 10.43
C ILE A 36 -9.01 -7.55 10.65
N ASP A 37 -9.22 -8.18 11.80
CA ASP A 37 -10.54 -8.59 12.24
C ASP A 37 -11.34 -7.43 12.87
N ASP A 38 -12.67 -7.54 12.80
CA ASP A 38 -13.56 -6.56 13.42
C ASP A 38 -13.67 -6.84 14.92
N PHE A 39 -13.27 -5.86 15.74
CA PHE A 39 -13.37 -5.92 17.19
C PHE A 39 -14.80 -6.07 17.70
N ASN A 40 -15.77 -5.43 17.04
CA ASN A 40 -17.16 -5.43 17.50
C ASN A 40 -17.99 -6.57 16.89
N ALA A 41 -17.40 -7.39 16.00
CA ALA A 41 -18.09 -8.52 15.42
C ALA A 41 -18.41 -9.59 16.48
N ALA A 42 -19.54 -10.27 16.28
CA ALA A 42 -19.89 -11.42 17.11
C ALA A 42 -18.81 -12.50 17.02
N GLY A 43 -18.29 -12.94 18.17
CA GLY A 43 -17.20 -13.92 18.23
C GLY A 43 -15.80 -13.34 18.03
N SER A 44 -15.63 -12.01 18.02
CA SER A 44 -14.30 -11.38 17.91
C SER A 44 -13.33 -11.89 19.00
N PRO A 45 -12.21 -12.53 18.62
CA PRO A 45 -11.20 -13.00 19.57
C PRO A 45 -10.62 -11.85 20.39
N ALA A 46 -10.39 -10.69 19.75
CA ALA A 46 -9.90 -9.49 20.40
C ALA A 46 -10.84 -8.98 21.50
N LYS A 47 -12.15 -8.93 21.23
CA LYS A 47 -13.13 -8.52 22.23
C LYS A 47 -13.23 -9.52 23.38
N ALA A 48 -13.23 -10.81 23.05
CA ALA A 48 -13.25 -11.87 24.06
C ALA A 48 -12.02 -11.80 24.98
N ALA A 49 -10.83 -11.58 24.42
CA ALA A 49 -9.59 -11.39 25.18
C ALA A 49 -9.64 -10.14 26.08
N PHE A 50 -10.20 -9.03 25.57
CA PHE A 50 -10.37 -7.80 26.34
C PHE A 50 -11.31 -8.01 27.53
N ASP A 51 -12.48 -8.62 27.31
CA ASP A 51 -13.48 -8.86 28.34
C ASP A 51 -13.01 -9.88 29.38
N ALA A 52 -12.30 -10.93 28.94
CA ALA A 52 -11.68 -11.90 29.81
C ALA A 52 -10.61 -11.27 30.69
N ALA A 53 -9.77 -10.39 30.13
CA ALA A 53 -8.76 -9.67 30.90
C ALA A 53 -9.37 -8.76 31.97
N PHE A 54 -10.45 -8.04 31.64
CA PHE A 54 -11.18 -7.25 32.63
C PHE A 54 -11.69 -8.13 33.77
N THR A 55 -12.38 -9.21 33.42
CA THR A 55 -13.00 -10.10 34.41
C THR A 55 -11.95 -10.79 35.27
N SER A 56 -10.84 -11.22 34.68
CA SER A 56 -9.73 -11.85 35.40
C SER A 56 -9.02 -10.88 36.34
N TYR A 57 -8.89 -9.61 35.96
CA TYR A 57 -8.17 -8.61 36.75
C TYR A 57 -9.02 -8.09 37.93
N PHE A 58 -10.30 -7.81 37.70
CA PHE A 58 -11.19 -7.25 38.72
C PHE A 58 -11.98 -8.30 39.49
N GLY A 59 -12.11 -9.52 38.96
CA GLY A 59 -12.86 -10.62 39.59
C GLY A 59 -14.38 -10.57 39.34
N PHE A 60 -14.85 -9.63 38.52
CA PHE A 60 -16.27 -9.46 38.18
C PHE A 60 -16.41 -8.89 36.76
N ALA A 61 -17.60 -9.05 36.18
CA ALA A 61 -17.90 -8.53 34.84
C ALA A 61 -18.06 -7.00 34.84
N GLN A 62 -17.82 -6.36 33.69
CA GLN A 62 -17.97 -4.89 33.54
C GLN A 62 -19.37 -4.38 33.90
N THR A 63 -20.41 -5.23 33.83
CA THR A 63 -21.79 -4.89 34.18
C THR A 63 -22.11 -5.03 35.67
N ASP A 64 -21.20 -5.60 36.46
CA ASP A 64 -21.39 -5.81 37.89
C ASP A 64 -21.43 -4.46 38.65
N PRO A 65 -22.32 -4.27 39.64
CA PRO A 65 -22.34 -3.07 40.47
C PRO A 65 -21.00 -2.74 41.15
N ALA A 66 -20.16 -3.75 41.42
CA ALA A 66 -18.82 -3.55 41.99
C ALA A 66 -17.89 -2.73 41.08
N ALA A 67 -18.16 -2.69 39.77
CA ALA A 67 -17.41 -1.87 38.82
C ALA A 67 -17.45 -0.37 39.16
N ALA A 68 -18.49 0.09 39.87
CA ALA A 68 -18.63 1.49 40.27
C ALA A 68 -17.60 1.91 41.33
N ASN A 69 -16.93 0.94 41.96
CA ASN A 69 -15.90 1.17 42.97
C ASN A 69 -14.47 1.18 42.39
N ILE A 70 -14.31 0.93 41.08
CA ILE A 70 -12.98 0.94 40.45
C ILE A 70 -12.39 2.35 40.52
N THR A 71 -11.22 2.48 41.13
CA THR A 71 -10.49 3.75 41.21
C THR A 71 -9.74 4.06 39.90
N ALA A 72 -9.38 5.33 39.70
CA ALA A 72 -8.55 5.74 38.56
C ALA A 72 -7.22 4.95 38.51
N ALA A 73 -6.54 4.80 39.65
CA ALA A 73 -5.27 4.08 39.72
C ALA A 73 -5.41 2.58 39.37
N GLN A 74 -6.50 1.93 39.80
CA GLN A 74 -6.78 0.54 39.41
C GLN A 74 -7.05 0.41 37.92
N MET A 75 -7.78 1.38 37.34
CA MET A 75 -8.07 1.42 35.91
C MET A 75 -6.79 1.66 35.09
N ASP A 76 -5.93 2.59 35.49
CA ASP A 76 -4.65 2.84 34.82
C ASP A 76 -3.72 1.62 34.87
N ASN A 77 -3.68 0.93 36.01
CA ASN A 77 -2.92 -0.30 36.15
C ASN A 77 -3.49 -1.43 35.26
N PHE A 78 -4.82 -1.59 35.23
CA PHE A 78 -5.48 -2.51 34.32
C PHE A 78 -5.13 -2.21 32.85
N ILE A 79 -5.21 -0.94 32.44
CA ILE A 79 -4.89 -0.55 31.06
C ILE A 79 -3.42 -0.88 30.73
N THR A 80 -2.50 -0.52 31.62
CA THR A 80 -1.05 -0.68 31.38
C THR A 80 -0.62 -2.15 31.39
N THR A 81 -1.18 -2.96 32.29
CA THR A 81 -0.72 -4.35 32.47
C THR A 81 -1.52 -5.39 31.70
N GLN A 82 -2.80 -5.11 31.40
CA GLN A 82 -3.69 -6.08 30.77
C GLN A 82 -4.10 -5.66 29.36
N VAL A 83 -4.46 -4.40 29.16
CA VAL A 83 -4.93 -3.93 27.85
C VAL A 83 -3.76 -3.69 26.90
N GLU A 84 -2.74 -2.96 27.32
CA GLU A 84 -1.61 -2.56 26.46
C GLU A 84 -0.93 -3.76 25.77
N PRO A 85 -0.63 -4.89 26.44
CA PRO A 85 -0.04 -6.06 25.78
C PRO A 85 -0.93 -6.72 24.72
N GLN A 86 -2.26 -6.50 24.77
CA GLN A 86 -3.18 -7.02 23.76
C GLN A 86 -3.10 -6.26 22.42
N PHE A 87 -2.61 -5.01 22.45
CA PHE A 87 -2.52 -4.15 21.26
C PHE A 87 -1.08 -3.87 20.84
N LEU A 88 -0.20 -3.59 21.80
CA LEU A 88 1.20 -3.25 21.58
C LEU A 88 2.15 -4.44 21.81
N GLY A 89 1.63 -5.57 22.26
CA GLY A 89 2.36 -6.82 22.43
C GLY A 89 1.89 -7.92 21.48
N SER A 90 2.15 -9.18 21.86
CA SER A 90 1.81 -10.36 21.06
C SER A 90 0.31 -10.62 20.90
N GLY A 91 -0.53 -10.00 21.75
CA GLY A 91 -1.98 -10.16 21.63
C GLY A 91 -2.57 -9.58 20.34
N TRP A 92 -1.84 -8.67 19.68
CA TRP A 92 -2.24 -8.11 18.40
C TRP A 92 -2.20 -9.16 17.29
N GLN A 93 -1.04 -9.81 17.11
CA GLN A 93 -0.90 -10.89 16.13
C GLN A 93 -1.75 -12.12 16.49
N ALA A 94 -2.05 -12.33 17.78
CA ALA A 94 -2.89 -13.45 18.21
C ALA A 94 -4.38 -13.25 17.93
N ASN A 95 -4.91 -12.02 18.06
CA ASN A 95 -6.36 -11.79 18.13
C ASN A 95 -6.89 -10.73 17.16
N TRP A 96 -6.03 -9.94 16.53
CA TRP A 96 -6.42 -8.82 15.67
C TRP A 96 -5.95 -8.97 14.23
N SER A 97 -4.66 -9.26 14.05
CA SER A 97 -3.97 -9.08 12.77
C SER A 97 -3.48 -10.39 12.18
N SER A 98 -3.82 -10.58 10.91
CA SER A 98 -3.22 -11.58 10.02
C SER A 98 -2.16 -10.96 9.09
N ALA A 99 -1.87 -9.65 9.21
CA ALA A 99 -0.82 -8.98 8.44
C ALA A 99 0.58 -9.33 8.96
N THR A 100 1.59 -9.26 8.09
CA THR A 100 3.00 -9.38 8.49
C THR A 100 3.59 -8.05 8.91
N ASP A 101 4.59 -8.06 9.78
CA ASP A 101 5.36 -6.86 10.12
C ASP A 101 6.24 -6.42 8.93
N GLU A 102 6.65 -7.38 8.09
CA GLU A 102 7.39 -7.15 6.86
C GLU A 102 6.55 -6.45 5.80
N GLN A 103 7.18 -5.51 5.09
CA GLN A 103 6.61 -4.76 3.98
C GLN A 103 7.13 -5.30 2.64
N ILE A 104 6.30 -5.17 1.61
CA ILE A 104 6.66 -5.45 0.22
C ILE A 104 7.75 -4.48 -0.22
N THR A 105 8.83 -5.05 -0.76
CA THR A 105 9.93 -4.31 -1.38
C THR A 105 9.86 -4.49 -2.88
N SER A 106 9.72 -3.38 -3.61
CA SER A 106 9.66 -3.37 -5.07
C SER A 106 10.98 -2.88 -5.65
N ARG A 107 11.43 -3.53 -6.73
CA ARG A 107 12.56 -3.06 -7.53
C ARG A 107 12.07 -1.99 -8.51
N ILE A 108 12.61 -0.78 -8.39
CA ILE A 108 12.20 0.39 -9.19
C ILE A 108 13.24 0.80 -10.23
N SER A 109 14.45 0.26 -10.15
CA SER A 109 15.51 0.39 -11.16
C SER A 109 16.41 -0.85 -11.12
N LEU A 110 17.37 -0.96 -12.04
CA LEU A 110 18.33 -2.08 -12.09
C LEU A 110 19.06 -2.30 -10.75
N ASN A 111 19.33 -1.20 -10.02
CA ASN A 111 20.07 -1.21 -8.76
C ASN A 111 19.32 -0.55 -7.59
N GLU A 112 18.02 -0.29 -7.71
CA GLU A 112 17.24 0.43 -6.68
C GLU A 112 15.97 -0.32 -6.30
N THR A 113 15.75 -0.45 -5.00
CA THR A 113 14.55 -1.03 -4.40
C THR A 113 13.95 -0.06 -3.39
N THR A 114 12.63 -0.04 -3.27
CA THR A 114 11.92 0.76 -2.26
C THR A 114 10.80 -0.06 -1.63
N GLN A 115 10.51 0.21 -0.36
CA GLN A 115 9.31 -0.30 0.29
C GLN A 115 8.09 0.39 -0.31
N THR A 116 7.08 -0.39 -0.71
CA THR A 116 5.89 0.10 -1.43
C THR A 116 4.58 -0.24 -0.73
N SER A 117 4.64 -0.86 0.45
CA SER A 117 3.45 -1.20 1.23
C SER A 117 3.59 -0.68 2.66
N VAL A 118 2.45 -0.49 3.31
CA VAL A 118 2.35 -0.26 4.76
C VAL A 118 1.75 -1.51 5.39
N SER A 119 2.09 -1.81 6.64
CA SER A 119 1.45 -2.90 7.38
C SER A 119 0.42 -2.35 8.38
N ALA A 120 -0.71 -3.05 8.53
CA ALA A 120 -1.68 -2.80 9.59
C ALA A 120 -1.09 -3.02 10.99
N ASN A 121 0.08 -3.66 11.07
CA ASN A 121 0.86 -3.85 12.27
C ASN A 121 1.67 -2.62 12.69
N ASP A 122 1.54 -1.47 12.02
CA ASP A 122 2.18 -0.24 12.47
C ASP A 122 1.74 0.15 13.90
N GLN A 123 2.68 0.67 14.68
CA GLN A 123 2.45 0.99 16.08
C GLN A 123 1.44 2.14 16.27
N GLY A 124 1.44 3.14 15.39
CA GLY A 124 0.46 4.24 15.41
C GLY A 124 -0.96 3.73 15.18
N ILE A 125 -1.12 2.78 14.25
CA ILE A 125 -2.40 2.11 13.99
C ILE A 125 -2.86 1.32 15.23
N ARG A 126 -1.97 0.52 15.83
CA ARG A 126 -2.27 -0.26 17.04
C ARG A 126 -2.70 0.63 18.22
N LYS A 127 -2.06 1.80 18.40
CA LYS A 127 -2.44 2.77 19.44
C LYS A 127 -3.82 3.38 19.21
N LEU A 128 -4.17 3.68 17.95
CA LEU A 128 -5.52 4.14 17.61
C LEU A 128 -6.57 3.05 17.91
N ALA A 129 -6.28 1.80 17.54
CA ALA A 129 -7.13 0.65 17.85
C ALA A 129 -7.34 0.50 19.37
N MET A 130 -6.26 0.59 20.15
CA MET A 130 -6.31 0.51 21.61
C MET A 130 -7.20 1.60 22.21
N ALA A 131 -6.99 2.86 21.84
CA ALA A 131 -7.80 3.97 22.33
C ALA A 131 -9.29 3.78 22.02
N ALA A 132 -9.61 3.37 20.79
CA ALA A 132 -10.98 3.17 20.35
C ALA A 132 -11.64 1.95 21.02
N ALA A 133 -10.90 0.86 21.21
CA ALA A 133 -11.35 -0.33 21.95
C ALA A 133 -11.60 -0.04 23.44
N MET A 134 -10.72 0.72 24.08
CA MET A 134 -10.90 1.15 25.46
C MET A 134 -12.17 1.99 25.62
N VAL A 135 -12.36 3.00 24.78
CA VAL A 135 -13.53 3.89 24.86
C VAL A 135 -14.82 3.15 24.51
N SER A 136 -14.80 2.22 23.56
CA SER A 136 -15.99 1.44 23.19
C SER A 136 -16.37 0.38 24.22
N SER A 137 -15.38 -0.24 24.89
CA SER A 137 -15.61 -1.33 25.83
C SER A 137 -15.80 -0.84 27.26
N LEU A 138 -14.94 0.03 27.78
CA LEU A 138 -14.95 0.40 29.21
C LEU A 138 -15.98 1.47 29.58
N MET A 139 -16.49 2.23 28.60
CA MET A 139 -17.49 3.27 28.84
C MET A 139 -18.93 2.74 28.96
N THR A 140 -19.10 1.45 29.30
CA THR A 140 -20.41 0.81 29.47
C THR A 140 -20.93 0.99 30.90
N GLY A 141 -21.29 2.23 31.27
CA GLY A 141 -22.26 2.58 32.32
C GLY A 141 -22.00 2.24 33.79
N SER A 142 -21.16 1.25 34.12
CA SER A 142 -21.05 0.73 35.48
C SER A 142 -19.75 1.12 36.19
N ILE A 143 -18.76 1.70 35.48
CA ILE A 143 -17.49 2.12 36.09
C ILE A 143 -17.59 3.52 36.70
N SER A 144 -16.78 3.78 37.74
CA SER A 144 -16.74 5.08 38.43
C SER A 144 -16.38 6.24 37.49
N GLU A 145 -16.80 7.47 37.80
CA GLU A 145 -16.43 8.67 37.04
C GLU A 145 -14.91 8.87 37.01
N ALA A 146 -14.21 8.56 38.11
CA ALA A 146 -12.75 8.62 38.17
C ALA A 146 -12.10 7.63 37.18
N ALA A 147 -12.62 6.41 37.07
CA ALA A 147 -12.15 5.42 36.11
C ALA A 147 -12.47 5.83 34.66
N GLN A 148 -13.65 6.42 34.41
CA GLN A 148 -14.01 6.96 33.09
C GLN A 148 -13.04 8.05 32.65
N ASN A 149 -12.70 8.98 33.55
CA ASN A 149 -11.74 10.05 33.28
C ASN A 149 -10.33 9.51 32.99
N ALA A 150 -9.89 8.46 33.69
CA ALA A 150 -8.63 7.79 33.41
C ALA A 150 -8.60 7.17 32.02
N VAL A 151 -9.67 6.44 31.63
CA VAL A 151 -9.82 5.87 30.28
C VAL A 151 -9.77 6.95 29.20
N VAL A 152 -10.51 8.05 29.39
CA VAL A 152 -10.56 9.16 28.42
C VAL A 152 -9.20 9.84 28.29
N SER A 153 -8.54 10.14 29.41
CA SER A 153 -7.21 10.77 29.41
C SER A 153 -6.19 9.90 28.70
N ARG A 154 -6.16 8.60 28.99
CA ARG A 154 -5.27 7.65 28.32
C ARG A 154 -5.59 7.53 26.83
N ALA A 155 -6.87 7.47 26.46
CA ALA A 155 -7.26 7.42 25.06
C ALA A 155 -6.83 8.68 24.28
N GLN A 156 -6.90 9.86 24.90
CA GLN A 156 -6.41 11.11 24.29
C GLN A 156 -4.90 11.07 24.03
N THR A 157 -4.10 10.60 24.99
CA THR A 157 -2.65 10.42 24.81
C THR A 157 -2.35 9.45 23.67
N LEU A 158 -3.00 8.28 23.65
CA LEU A 158 -2.81 7.27 22.60
C LEU A 158 -3.21 7.79 21.22
N VAL A 159 -4.30 8.56 21.10
CA VAL A 159 -4.70 9.18 19.83
C VAL A 159 -3.66 10.21 19.37
N GLY A 160 -3.12 11.02 20.27
CA GLY A 160 -2.04 11.97 19.94
C GLY A 160 -0.80 11.26 19.39
N GLU A 161 -0.38 10.18 20.04
CA GLU A 161 0.74 9.34 19.58
C GLU A 161 0.44 8.62 18.26
N ALA A 162 -0.79 8.13 18.09
CA ALA A 162 -1.24 7.49 16.86
C ALA A 162 -1.20 8.45 15.66
N ILE A 163 -1.63 9.71 15.85
CA ILE A 163 -1.56 10.74 14.81
C ILE A 163 -0.11 10.99 14.40
N GLY A 164 0.82 11.02 15.37
CA GLY A 164 2.26 11.11 15.10
C GLY A 164 2.75 9.95 14.23
N GLY A 165 2.44 8.70 14.62
CA GLY A 165 2.82 7.50 13.86
C GLY A 165 2.23 7.47 12.45
N ILE A 166 0.94 7.77 12.29
CA ILE A 166 0.27 7.81 10.98
C ILE A 166 0.85 8.93 10.10
N THR A 167 1.29 10.05 10.69
CA THR A 167 1.96 11.12 9.95
C THR A 167 3.33 10.68 9.45
N GLN A 168 4.07 9.90 10.24
CA GLN A 168 5.32 9.29 9.83
C GLN A 168 5.11 8.32 8.66
N ILE A 169 4.12 7.43 8.73
CA ILE A 169 3.76 6.53 7.62
C ILE A 169 3.45 7.32 6.35
N ARG A 170 2.69 8.42 6.45
CA ARG A 170 2.36 9.27 5.30
C ARG A 170 3.60 9.92 4.69
N ALA A 171 4.55 10.37 5.51
CA ALA A 171 5.81 10.92 5.05
C ALA A 171 6.66 9.86 4.32
N GLU A 172 6.78 8.66 4.88
CA GLU A 172 7.51 7.54 4.27
C GLU A 172 6.89 7.10 2.94
N THR A 173 5.55 7.03 2.89
CA THR A 173 4.81 6.74 1.64
C THR A 173 5.07 7.81 0.59
N GLY A 174 5.05 9.09 0.97
CA GLY A 174 5.37 10.20 0.06
C GLY A 174 6.79 10.14 -0.50
N ILE A 175 7.77 9.74 0.32
CA ILE A 175 9.15 9.53 -0.13
C ILE A 175 9.22 8.36 -1.12
N ALA A 176 8.56 7.24 -0.82
CA ALA A 176 8.50 6.09 -1.73
C ALA A 176 7.86 6.47 -3.07
N GLN A 177 6.78 7.24 -3.05
CA GLN A 177 6.12 7.77 -4.25
C GLN A 177 7.07 8.65 -5.08
N GLN A 178 7.82 9.55 -4.44
CA GLN A 178 8.80 10.39 -5.14
C GLN A 178 9.90 9.54 -5.79
N ARG A 179 10.44 8.54 -5.08
CA ARG A 179 11.46 7.64 -5.64
C ARG A 179 10.96 6.87 -6.85
N VAL A 180 9.73 6.37 -6.80
CA VAL A 180 9.09 5.70 -7.94
C VAL A 180 8.92 6.66 -9.12
N SER A 181 8.51 7.91 -8.87
CA SER A 181 8.39 8.94 -9.91
C SER A 181 9.75 9.24 -10.57
N ASP A 182 10.78 9.52 -9.76
CA ASP A 182 12.12 9.83 -10.25
C ASP A 182 12.72 8.67 -11.06
N ALA A 183 12.54 7.44 -10.59
CA ALA A 183 12.97 6.25 -11.31
C ALA A 183 12.23 6.10 -12.65
N SER A 184 10.91 6.34 -12.67
CA SER A 184 10.09 6.28 -13.88
C SER A 184 10.52 7.32 -14.92
N ASP A 185 10.83 8.54 -14.51
CA ASP A 185 11.24 9.62 -15.41
C ASP A 185 12.64 9.37 -16.01
N ARG A 186 13.56 8.81 -15.21
CA ARG A 186 14.86 8.35 -15.70
C ARG A 186 14.70 7.23 -16.73
N MET A 187 13.84 6.25 -16.46
CA MET A 187 13.56 5.15 -17.40
C MET A 187 12.98 5.67 -18.71
N LYS A 188 12.03 6.62 -18.68
CA LYS A 188 11.48 7.24 -19.89
C LYS A 188 12.55 7.94 -20.72
N THR A 189 13.45 8.69 -20.06
CA THR A 189 14.57 9.35 -20.74
C THR A 189 15.50 8.33 -21.40
N GLN A 190 15.79 7.23 -20.72
CA GLN A 190 16.61 6.16 -21.28
C GLN A 190 15.93 5.47 -22.48
N VAL A 191 14.62 5.22 -22.41
CA VAL A 191 13.84 4.71 -23.55
C VAL A 191 13.93 5.66 -24.74
N HIS A 192 13.73 6.97 -24.55
CA HIS A 192 13.84 7.95 -25.63
C HIS A 192 15.23 8.02 -26.25
N LEU A 193 16.30 7.88 -25.46
CA LEU A 193 17.66 7.81 -25.97
C LEU A 193 17.88 6.56 -26.82
N PHE A 194 17.38 5.41 -26.39
CA PHE A 194 17.46 4.18 -27.18
C PHE A 194 16.62 4.26 -28.45
N GLU A 195 15.40 4.80 -28.40
CA GLU A 195 14.56 5.04 -29.58
C GLU A 195 15.28 5.91 -30.61
N LYS A 196 15.91 7.01 -30.16
CA LYS A 196 16.70 7.88 -31.03
C LYS A 196 17.89 7.14 -31.65
N HIS A 197 18.62 6.37 -30.85
CA HIS A 197 19.78 5.61 -31.35
C HIS A 197 19.38 4.53 -32.36
N ILE A 198 18.25 3.86 -32.14
CA ILE A 198 17.68 2.90 -33.10
C ILE A 198 17.30 3.62 -34.40
N LEU A 199 16.65 4.79 -34.33
CA LEU A 199 16.33 5.59 -35.52
C LEU A 199 17.59 6.07 -36.24
N ASP A 200 18.66 6.41 -35.53
CA ASP A 200 19.93 6.80 -36.15
C ASP A 200 20.64 5.61 -36.84
N LEU A 201 20.42 4.37 -36.37
CA LEU A 201 21.04 3.15 -36.93
C LEU A 201 20.20 2.47 -38.03
N GLU A 202 18.89 2.45 -37.88
CA GLU A 202 17.93 1.78 -38.79
C GLU A 202 17.22 2.76 -39.71
N GLY A 203 17.25 4.06 -39.38
CA GLY A 203 16.60 5.11 -40.16
C GLY A 203 17.26 5.26 -41.52
N VAL A 204 16.43 5.18 -42.56
CA VAL A 204 16.84 5.53 -43.92
C VAL A 204 16.56 7.01 -44.13
N ASP A 205 17.57 7.79 -44.52
CA ASP A 205 17.36 9.18 -44.93
C ASP A 205 16.48 9.19 -46.20
N PRO A 206 15.27 9.77 -46.16
CA PRO A 206 14.35 9.75 -47.28
C PRO A 206 14.89 10.52 -48.50
N THR A 207 15.76 11.49 -48.28
CA THR A 207 16.41 12.29 -49.33
C THR A 207 17.44 11.45 -50.05
N GLU A 208 18.33 10.78 -49.31
CA GLU A 208 19.33 9.89 -49.91
C GLU A 208 18.68 8.67 -50.58
N ALA A 209 17.64 8.11 -49.95
CA ALA A 209 16.85 7.04 -50.55
C ALA A 209 16.17 7.47 -51.84
N ALA A 210 15.55 8.67 -51.88
CA ALA A 210 14.96 9.21 -53.09
C ALA A 210 16.01 9.41 -54.20
N THR A 211 17.19 9.93 -53.87
CA THR A 211 18.29 10.07 -54.84
C THR A 211 18.77 8.72 -55.36
N ARG A 212 18.99 7.72 -54.51
CA ARG A 212 19.36 6.37 -54.94
C ARG A 212 18.29 5.73 -55.82
N VAL A 213 17.01 5.87 -55.47
CA VAL A 213 15.90 5.35 -56.27
C VAL A 213 15.82 6.04 -57.63
N ALA A 214 16.01 7.36 -57.68
CA ALA A 214 16.03 8.10 -58.95
C ALA A 214 17.18 7.65 -59.86
N ASP A 215 18.39 7.49 -59.31
CA ASP A 215 19.57 7.03 -60.05
C ASP A 215 19.40 5.58 -60.56
N LEU A 216 18.85 4.69 -59.73
CA LEU A 216 18.47 3.33 -60.12
C LEU A 216 17.42 3.33 -61.26
N THR A 217 16.43 4.22 -61.18
CA THR A 217 15.40 4.35 -62.24
C THR A 217 16.03 4.80 -63.55
N GLN A 218 16.92 5.78 -63.52
CA GLN A 218 17.67 6.26 -64.69
C GLN A 218 18.51 5.15 -65.34
N HIS A 219 19.20 4.32 -64.53
CA HIS A 219 19.96 3.17 -65.03
C HIS A 219 19.07 2.10 -65.67
N ILE A 220 17.90 1.84 -65.08
CA ILE A 220 16.91 0.90 -65.64
C ILE A 220 16.38 1.42 -66.98
N GLU A 221 16.00 2.69 -67.08
CA GLU A 221 15.54 3.32 -68.32
C GLU A 221 16.61 3.26 -69.42
N THR A 222 17.87 3.54 -69.06
CA THR A 222 19.01 3.44 -69.99
C THR A 222 19.22 2.00 -70.47
N SER A 223 19.10 1.02 -69.58
CA SER A 223 19.21 -0.41 -69.92
C SER A 223 18.08 -0.86 -70.86
N PHE A 224 16.85 -0.37 -70.64
CA PHE A 224 15.72 -0.62 -71.54
C PHE A 224 15.92 0.03 -72.91
N ALA A 225 16.38 1.27 -72.96
CA ALA A 225 16.69 1.96 -74.21
C ALA A 225 17.81 1.24 -75.01
N LEU A 226 18.85 0.76 -74.31
CA LEU A 226 19.93 -0.02 -74.92
C LEU A 226 19.41 -1.35 -75.47
N THR A 227 18.56 -2.04 -74.71
CA THR A 227 17.92 -3.29 -75.13
C THR A 227 17.04 -3.08 -76.36
N ALA A 228 16.23 -2.02 -76.40
CA ALA A 228 15.40 -1.67 -77.55
C ALA A 228 16.25 -1.37 -78.80
N ARG A 229 17.38 -0.68 -78.64
CA ARG A 229 18.34 -0.42 -79.72
C ARG A 229 19.00 -1.70 -80.24
N LEU A 230 19.39 -2.63 -79.35
CA LEU A 230 19.91 -3.95 -79.74
C LEU A 230 18.87 -4.79 -80.48
N GLN A 231 17.59 -4.76 -80.05
CA GLN A 231 16.49 -5.43 -80.76
C GLN A 231 16.26 -4.83 -82.16
N GLN A 232 16.34 -3.50 -82.31
CA GLN A 232 16.26 -2.84 -83.62
C GLN A 232 17.45 -3.20 -84.54
N LEU A 233 18.67 -3.29 -84.00
CA LEU A 233 19.86 -3.74 -84.75
C LEU A 233 19.73 -5.21 -85.19
N SER A 234 19.17 -6.08 -84.35
CA SER A 234 18.85 -7.47 -84.70
C SER A 234 17.81 -7.58 -85.82
N LEU A 235 16.79 -6.72 -85.82
CA LEU A 235 15.74 -6.69 -86.85
C LEU A 235 16.28 -6.18 -88.20
N LEU A 236 17.13 -5.15 -88.19
CA LEU A 236 17.76 -4.62 -89.40
C LEU A 236 18.71 -5.63 -90.06
N ASN A 237 19.47 -6.40 -89.28
CA ASN A 237 20.32 -7.49 -89.80
C ASN A 237 19.52 -8.68 -90.38
N TYR A 238 18.22 -8.80 -90.09
CA TYR A 238 17.37 -9.88 -90.62
C TYR A 238 16.60 -9.48 -91.89
N LEU A 239 16.61 -8.18 -92.25
CA LEU A 239 15.89 -7.62 -93.40
C LEU A 239 16.81 -7.21 -94.56
N THR A 240 18.10 -7.56 -94.49
CA THR A 240 19.10 -7.41 -95.56
C THR A 240 19.71 -8.76 -95.89
#